data_AF-A0ABD0BNI9-F1
#
_entry.id   AF-A0ABD0BNI9-F1
#
_cell.length_a   1.000
_cell.length_b   1.000
_cell.length_c   1.000
_cell.angle_alpha   90.00
_cell.angle_beta   90.00
_cell.angle_gamma   90.00
#
_symmetry.space_group_name_H-M   'P 1'
#
loop_
_entity.id
_entity.type
_entity.pdbx_description
1 polymer ?
#
loop_
_entity_poly.entity_id
_entity_poly.type
_entity_poly.pdbx_seq_one_letter_code
_entity_poly.pdbx_strand_id
1 'polypeptide(L)'
;MGASIVVAISSAYFFYNRSYIDVVWKIVAVTSVMSMYQPSSALFVTMTAFIVIVKILEHESGYIKGLILNAISFVAGFTIYTQVVQKIYPPNEYALRNSQFIDFDNGILTGLHDAFSRNLDPVIGSMPSIVKATLVITLAISVACVIRYAFSRDYKIQDRILLVVSFSFSLIMFSGFSLAVKSDYVMPRVLMSLGLTLCLVFFMAHRLIGFKKISYLAYVIFAANSINISYSFNNAIKHQNKFDSVILTSISSALHQNGIKTIDNINISGWPPVSLPTKVAFRKYPFFKTIMPQYLSSTWGIGAVAPYYDITYKNRFSNNLELKEKIISNGVKIFTSCSVDVFSDRKDVLLDFTNKC
;
A
#
# COMPACT_ATOMS: atom_id res chain seq x y z
N MET A 1 -0.04 8.90 2.86
CA MET A 1 -0.68 7.59 3.15
C MET A 1 -1.46 7.60 4.46
N GLY A 2 -0.86 7.79 5.65
CA GLY A 2 -1.62 7.78 6.91
C GLY A 2 -2.79 8.79 6.94
N ALA A 3 -2.53 10.03 6.52
CA ALA A 3 -3.57 11.05 6.44
C ALA A 3 -4.69 10.72 5.43
N SER A 4 -4.39 10.10 4.28
CA SER A 4 -5.43 9.73 3.30
C SER A 4 -6.34 8.62 3.82
N ILE A 5 -5.82 7.70 4.64
CA ILE A 5 -6.62 6.67 5.33
C ILE A 5 -7.59 7.33 6.31
N VAL A 6 -7.09 8.23 7.18
CA VAL A 6 -7.92 8.91 8.18
C VAL A 6 -9.00 9.74 7.51
N VAL A 7 -8.66 10.51 6.47
CA VAL A 7 -9.63 11.31 5.72
C VAL A 7 -10.66 10.44 5.02
N ALA A 8 -10.28 9.31 4.41
CA ALA A 8 -11.21 8.39 3.75
C ALA A 8 -12.21 7.76 4.73
N ILE A 9 -11.75 7.27 5.88
CA ILE A 9 -12.62 6.65 6.89
C ILE A 9 -13.50 7.71 7.57
N SER A 10 -12.91 8.84 7.97
CA SER A 10 -13.62 9.92 8.66
C SER A 10 -14.68 10.55 7.79
N SER A 11 -14.41 10.73 6.49
CA SER A 11 -15.39 11.32 5.58
C SER A 11 -16.60 10.41 5.33
N ALA A 12 -16.40 9.09 5.35
CA ALA A 12 -17.50 8.13 5.30
C ALA A 12 -18.32 8.09 6.60
N TYR A 13 -17.68 8.30 7.76
CA TYR A 13 -18.29 8.12 9.10
C TYR A 13 -18.87 9.40 9.74
N PHE A 14 -18.08 10.48 9.87
CA PHE A 14 -18.39 11.61 10.76
C PHE A 14 -19.33 12.67 10.17
N PHE A 15 -19.39 12.82 8.85
CA PHE A 15 -20.27 13.82 8.20
C PHE A 15 -21.69 13.28 8.02
N TYR A 16 -22.31 12.87 9.13
CA TYR A 16 -23.61 12.20 9.18
C TYR A 16 -24.79 13.17 9.32
N ASN A 17 -24.57 14.46 9.58
CA ASN A 17 -25.64 15.43 9.90
C ASN A 17 -26.61 15.78 8.75
N ARG A 18 -26.60 14.99 7.66
CA ARG A 18 -27.55 15.03 6.52
C ARG A 18 -27.74 16.43 5.92
N SER A 19 -26.82 17.34 6.19
CA SER A 19 -26.84 18.70 5.69
C SER A 19 -26.14 18.77 4.33
N TYR A 20 -26.43 19.81 3.56
CA TYR A 20 -25.71 20.07 2.31
C TYR A 20 -24.22 20.31 2.54
N ILE A 21 -23.85 20.84 3.72
CA ILE A 21 -22.45 21.10 4.13
C ILE A 21 -21.68 19.78 4.25
N ASP A 22 -22.30 18.72 4.77
CA ASP A 22 -21.68 17.40 4.88
C ASP A 22 -21.32 16.81 3.52
N VAL A 23 -22.17 17.03 2.51
CA VAL A 23 -21.92 16.57 1.13
C VAL A 23 -20.72 17.30 0.54
N VAL A 24 -20.65 18.63 0.71
CA VAL A 24 -19.51 19.42 0.23
C VAL A 24 -18.20 18.94 0.88
N TRP A 25 -18.20 18.71 2.19
CA TRP A 25 -17.01 18.18 2.88
C TRP A 25 -16.60 16.79 2.40
N LYS A 26 -17.57 15.90 2.12
CA LYS A 26 -17.27 14.58 1.55
C LYS A 26 -16.67 14.69 0.16
N ILE A 27 -17.18 15.58 -0.69
CA ILE A 27 -16.63 15.82 -2.03
C ILE A 27 -15.17 16.29 -1.92
N VAL A 28 -14.92 17.30 -1.09
CA VAL A 28 -13.55 17.81 -0.84
C VAL A 28 -12.64 16.72 -0.29
N ALA A 29 -13.12 15.92 0.65
CA ALA A 29 -12.37 14.81 1.23
C ALA A 29 -12.04 13.73 0.20
N VAL A 30 -13.00 13.32 -0.65
CA VAL A 30 -12.76 12.33 -1.72
C VAL A 30 -11.75 12.86 -2.73
N THR A 31 -11.89 14.11 -3.19
CA THR A 31 -10.92 14.73 -4.11
C THR A 31 -9.53 14.80 -3.47
N SER A 32 -9.45 15.11 -2.17
CA SER A 32 -8.19 15.12 -1.43
C SER A 32 -7.58 13.72 -1.34
N VAL A 33 -8.38 12.69 -1.03
CA VAL A 33 -7.93 11.29 -0.99
C VAL A 33 -7.38 10.86 -2.34
N MET A 34 -8.07 11.16 -3.44
CA MET A 34 -7.61 10.86 -4.79
C MET A 34 -6.32 11.62 -5.16
N SER A 35 -6.13 12.82 -4.63
CA SER A 35 -4.93 13.63 -4.87
C SER A 35 -3.73 13.18 -4.03
N MET A 36 -3.96 12.68 -2.81
CA MET A 36 -2.91 12.21 -1.91
C MET A 36 -2.48 10.77 -2.22
N TYR A 37 -3.45 9.86 -2.32
CA TYR A 37 -3.20 8.44 -2.59
C TYR A 37 -4.48 7.73 -3.06
N GLN A 38 -4.61 7.53 -4.39
CA GLN A 38 -5.81 7.01 -5.03
C GLN A 38 -6.31 5.67 -4.46
N PRO A 39 -5.46 4.68 -4.11
CA PRO A 39 -5.94 3.42 -3.53
C PRO A 39 -6.66 3.57 -2.19
N SER A 40 -6.44 4.66 -1.45
CA SER A 40 -7.20 4.94 -0.22
C SER A 40 -8.69 5.20 -0.48
N SER A 41 -9.10 5.48 -1.71
CA SER A 41 -10.52 5.67 -2.05
C SER A 41 -11.37 4.40 -1.82
N ALA A 42 -10.76 3.21 -1.91
CA ALA A 42 -11.41 1.95 -1.58
C ALA A 42 -11.85 1.88 -0.09
N LEU A 43 -11.12 2.54 0.82
CA LEU A 43 -11.50 2.61 2.23
C LEU A 43 -12.81 3.38 2.44
N PHE A 44 -13.02 4.48 1.71
CA PHE A 44 -14.27 5.25 1.78
C PHE A 44 -15.47 4.39 1.38
N VAL A 45 -15.31 3.62 0.30
CA VAL A 45 -16.33 2.73 -0.24
C VAL A 45 -16.62 1.58 0.73
N THR A 46 -15.59 0.88 1.21
CA THR A 46 -15.74 -0.21 2.19
C THR A 46 -16.33 0.29 3.51
N MET A 47 -15.96 1.48 3.98
CA MET A 47 -16.53 2.08 5.20
C MET A 47 -18.01 2.43 5.02
N THR A 48 -18.39 2.93 3.84
CA THR A 48 -19.81 3.18 3.53
C THR A 48 -20.63 1.89 3.60
N ALA A 49 -20.12 0.80 3.00
CA ALA A 49 -20.77 -0.51 3.07
C ALA A 49 -20.84 -1.05 4.51
N PHE A 50 -19.78 -0.87 5.30
CA PHE A 50 -19.77 -1.22 6.73
C PHE A 50 -20.89 -0.50 7.48
N ILE A 51 -20.99 0.83 7.36
CA ILE A 51 -22.01 1.64 8.06
C ILE A 51 -23.42 1.21 7.66
N VAL A 52 -23.66 0.93 6.37
CA VAL A 52 -24.94 0.43 5.89
C VAL A 52 -25.30 -0.89 6.56
N ILE A 53 -24.36 -1.84 6.63
CA ILE A 53 -24.58 -3.13 7.29
C ILE A 53 -24.90 -2.95 8.78
N VAL A 54 -24.14 -2.12 9.50
CA VAL A 54 -24.39 -1.85 10.93
C VAL A 54 -25.79 -1.30 11.14
N LYS A 55 -26.19 -0.28 10.37
CA LYS A 55 -27.51 0.36 10.50
C LYS A 55 -28.66 -0.59 10.18
N ILE A 56 -28.50 -1.46 9.19
CA ILE A 56 -29.49 -2.50 8.88
C ILE A 56 -29.67 -3.43 10.08
N LEU A 57 -28.57 -3.93 10.65
CA LEU A 57 -28.60 -4.87 11.77
C LEU A 57 -29.10 -4.25 13.08
N GLU A 58 -28.98 -2.94 13.23
CA GLU A 58 -29.45 -2.18 14.40
C GLU A 58 -30.84 -1.56 14.19
N HIS A 59 -31.50 -1.86 13.07
CA HIS A 59 -32.81 -1.31 12.69
C HIS A 59 -32.86 0.22 12.67
N GLU A 60 -31.73 0.87 12.42
CA GLU A 60 -31.64 2.32 12.31
C GLU A 60 -32.17 2.81 10.95
N SER A 61 -32.76 4.00 10.92
CA SER A 61 -33.30 4.58 9.69
C SER A 61 -32.32 5.48 8.93
N GLY A 62 -32.55 5.61 7.62
CA GLY A 62 -31.84 6.56 6.73
C GLY A 62 -30.43 6.16 6.31
N TYR A 63 -30.08 4.87 6.42
CA TYR A 63 -28.91 4.28 5.76
C TYR A 63 -28.98 4.42 4.22
N ILE A 64 -30.16 4.32 3.61
CA ILE A 64 -30.35 4.51 2.16
C ILE A 64 -29.98 5.95 1.76
N LYS A 65 -30.50 6.95 2.47
CA LYS A 65 -30.15 8.36 2.24
C LYS A 65 -28.63 8.57 2.41
N GLY A 66 -28.03 7.99 3.46
CA GLY A 66 -26.59 8.04 3.67
C GLY A 66 -25.78 7.43 2.53
N LEU A 67 -26.19 6.25 2.04
CA LEU A 67 -25.58 5.56 0.91
C LEU A 67 -25.64 6.40 -0.36
N ILE A 68 -26.81 6.97 -0.69
CA ILE A 68 -26.99 7.84 -1.86
C ILE A 68 -26.10 9.07 -1.76
N LEU A 69 -26.06 9.73 -0.60
CA LEU A 69 -25.21 10.91 -0.39
C LEU A 69 -23.73 10.57 -0.51
N ASN A 70 -23.27 9.42 0.02
CA ASN A 70 -21.88 8.98 -0.13
C ASN A 70 -21.56 8.64 -1.58
N ALA A 71 -22.48 8.01 -2.32
CA ALA A 71 -22.31 7.71 -3.74
C ALA A 71 -22.19 8.99 -4.58
N ILE A 72 -23.09 9.96 -4.38
CA ILE A 72 -23.05 11.26 -5.05
C ILE A 72 -21.73 11.97 -4.73
N SER A 73 -21.33 12.00 -3.46
CA SER A 73 -20.10 12.66 -3.02
C SER A 73 -18.86 12.01 -3.65
N PHE A 74 -18.85 10.68 -3.75
CA PHE A 74 -17.77 9.94 -4.37
C PHE A 74 -17.66 10.25 -5.87
N VAL A 75 -18.79 10.18 -6.59
CA VAL A 75 -18.84 10.48 -8.03
C VAL A 75 -18.41 11.93 -8.28
N ALA A 76 -18.98 12.90 -7.57
CA ALA A 76 -18.61 14.31 -7.72
C ALA A 76 -17.13 14.57 -7.39
N GLY A 77 -16.62 14.01 -6.29
CA GLY A 77 -15.21 14.16 -5.90
C GLY A 77 -14.24 13.53 -6.91
N PHE A 78 -14.62 12.38 -7.48
CA PHE A 78 -13.88 11.71 -8.56
C PHE A 78 -13.91 12.52 -9.87
N THR A 79 -15.07 13.07 -10.24
CA THR A 79 -15.21 13.95 -11.42
C THR A 79 -14.35 15.20 -11.29
N ILE A 80 -14.33 15.85 -10.12
CA ILE A 80 -13.47 17.03 -9.88
C ILE A 80 -12.00 16.63 -10.02
N TYR A 81 -11.59 15.51 -9.43
CA TYR A 81 -10.22 15.02 -9.54
C TYR A 81 -9.80 14.79 -11.01
N THR A 82 -10.60 14.08 -11.78
CA THR A 82 -10.30 13.76 -13.18
C THR A 82 -10.39 14.97 -14.11
N GLN A 83 -11.39 15.85 -13.93
CA GLN A 83 -11.62 16.98 -14.83
C GLN A 83 -10.81 18.23 -14.48
N VAL A 84 -10.38 18.40 -13.24
CA VAL A 84 -9.64 19.59 -12.79
C VAL A 84 -8.21 19.22 -12.43
N VAL A 85 -8.01 18.34 -11.44
CA VAL A 85 -6.67 18.06 -10.91
C VAL A 85 -5.78 17.40 -11.96
N GLN A 86 -6.26 16.36 -12.64
CA GLN A 86 -5.48 15.66 -13.66
C GLN A 86 -5.25 16.49 -14.94
N LYS A 87 -6.07 17.50 -15.23
CA LYS A 87 -5.81 18.41 -16.36
C LYS A 87 -4.72 19.42 -16.05
N ILE A 88 -4.65 19.90 -14.81
CA ILE A 88 -3.61 20.82 -14.35
C ILE A 88 -2.28 20.08 -14.15
N TYR A 89 -2.34 18.87 -13.61
CA TYR A 89 -1.19 18.00 -13.34
C TYR A 89 -1.33 16.71 -14.15
N PRO A 90 -1.00 16.74 -15.46
CA PRO A 90 -1.13 15.57 -16.31
C PRO A 90 -0.31 14.39 -15.76
N PRO A 91 -0.87 13.18 -15.79
CA PRO A 91 -0.18 11.99 -15.30
C PRO A 91 1.10 11.77 -16.11
N ASN A 92 2.20 11.49 -15.42
CA ASN A 92 3.45 11.06 -16.05
C ASN A 92 3.30 9.65 -16.66
N GLU A 93 4.27 9.22 -17.48
CA GLU A 93 4.27 7.88 -18.10
C GLU A 93 4.08 6.74 -17.08
N TYR A 94 4.65 6.89 -15.89
CA TYR A 94 4.46 5.95 -14.77
C TYR A 94 2.98 5.87 -14.34
N ALA A 95 2.31 7.00 -14.16
CA ALA A 95 0.91 7.05 -13.78
C ALA A 95 0.00 6.51 -14.88
N LEU A 96 0.29 6.82 -16.16
CA LEU A 96 -0.44 6.31 -17.32
C LEU A 96 -0.34 4.78 -17.42
N ARG A 97 0.87 4.21 -17.30
CA ARG A 97 1.10 2.76 -17.30
C ARG A 97 0.39 2.06 -16.15
N ASN A 98 0.32 2.69 -14.98
CA ASN A 98 -0.33 2.13 -13.79
C ASN A 98 -1.84 2.38 -13.72
N SER A 99 -2.43 3.06 -14.70
CA SER A 99 -3.89 3.26 -14.82
C SER A 99 -4.55 2.43 -15.91
N GLN A 100 -3.79 1.61 -16.65
CA GLN A 100 -4.33 0.78 -17.72
C GLN A 100 -5.20 -0.34 -17.14
N PHE A 101 -6.41 -0.52 -17.66
CA PHE A 101 -7.28 -1.62 -17.29
C PHE A 101 -6.76 -2.95 -17.86
N ILE A 102 -7.10 -4.06 -17.19
CA ILE A 102 -6.86 -5.40 -17.72
C ILE A 102 -7.58 -5.54 -19.08
N ASP A 103 -6.90 -6.12 -20.06
CA ASP A 103 -7.52 -6.40 -21.36
C ASP A 103 -8.65 -7.41 -21.15
N PHE A 104 -9.89 -6.97 -21.37
CA PHE A 104 -11.09 -7.81 -21.20
C PHE A 104 -11.14 -8.95 -22.23
N ASP A 105 -10.40 -8.83 -23.33
CA ASP A 105 -10.43 -9.76 -24.47
C ASP A 105 -9.68 -11.09 -24.22
N ASN A 106 -8.69 -11.13 -23.31
CA ASN A 106 -7.88 -12.32 -23.03
C ASN A 106 -8.26 -13.05 -21.72
N GLY A 107 -9.48 -12.81 -21.22
CA GLY A 107 -10.04 -13.48 -20.06
C GLY A 107 -9.97 -12.65 -18.79
N ILE A 108 -11.11 -12.09 -18.38
CA ILE A 108 -11.27 -11.38 -17.11
C ILE A 108 -10.84 -12.26 -15.92
N LEU A 109 -11.09 -13.57 -16.00
CA LEU A 109 -10.79 -14.52 -14.93
C LEU A 109 -9.28 -14.69 -14.71
N THR A 110 -8.49 -14.77 -15.78
CA THR A 110 -7.03 -14.91 -15.70
C THR A 110 -6.41 -13.61 -15.17
N GLY A 111 -6.87 -12.45 -15.66
CA GLY A 111 -6.44 -11.16 -15.14
C GLY A 111 -6.74 -10.95 -13.65
N LEU A 112 -7.94 -11.37 -13.20
CA LEU A 112 -8.29 -11.33 -11.78
C LEU A 112 -7.43 -12.30 -10.97
N HIS A 113 -7.27 -13.55 -11.41
CA HIS A 113 -6.41 -14.52 -10.74
C HIS A 113 -4.97 -14.02 -10.59
N ASP A 114 -4.43 -13.41 -11.64
CA ASP A 114 -3.08 -12.83 -11.62
C ASP A 114 -2.99 -11.63 -10.68
N ALA A 115 -4.02 -10.77 -10.64
CA ALA A 115 -4.08 -9.67 -9.68
C ALA A 115 -4.19 -10.18 -8.23
N PHE A 116 -4.96 -11.23 -7.99
CA PHE A 116 -5.07 -11.87 -6.67
C PHE A 116 -3.74 -12.49 -6.23
N SER A 117 -3.13 -13.32 -7.09
CA SER A 117 -1.88 -14.02 -6.76
C SER A 117 -0.70 -13.08 -6.55
N ARG A 118 -0.62 -11.98 -7.29
CA ARG A 118 0.44 -10.97 -7.08
C ARG A 118 0.31 -10.20 -5.77
N ASN A 119 -0.91 -9.94 -5.31
CA ASN A 119 -1.14 -9.05 -4.16
C ASN A 119 -1.41 -9.78 -2.86
N LEU A 120 -2.30 -10.76 -2.90
CA LEU A 120 -2.82 -11.41 -1.71
C LEU A 120 -1.98 -12.62 -1.30
N ASP A 121 -1.45 -13.40 -2.25
CA ASP A 121 -0.66 -14.59 -1.93
C ASP A 121 0.62 -14.29 -1.15
N PRO A 122 1.39 -13.21 -1.42
CA PRO A 122 2.54 -12.88 -0.60
C PRO A 122 2.14 -12.55 0.85
N VAL A 123 0.98 -11.93 1.04
CA VAL A 123 0.46 -11.54 2.36
C VAL A 123 -0.05 -12.77 3.11
N ILE A 124 -0.97 -13.54 2.52
CA ILE A 124 -1.53 -14.76 3.13
C ILE A 124 -0.46 -15.84 3.27
N GLY A 125 0.41 -16.00 2.28
CA GLY A 125 1.52 -16.95 2.26
C GLY A 125 2.42 -16.82 3.47
N SER A 126 2.68 -15.59 3.90
CA SER A 126 3.54 -15.26 5.04
C SER A 126 2.88 -15.42 6.42
N MET A 127 1.57 -15.67 6.47
CA MET A 127 0.86 -15.87 7.73
C MET A 127 1.09 -17.30 8.26
N PRO A 128 1.21 -17.51 9.58
CA PRO A 128 1.21 -18.84 10.17
C PRO A 128 -0.11 -19.59 9.87
N SER A 129 -0.07 -20.92 9.75
CA SER A 129 -1.24 -21.74 9.42
C SER A 129 -2.42 -21.53 10.37
N ILE A 130 -2.15 -21.31 11.66
CA ILE A 130 -3.19 -21.01 12.66
C ILE A 130 -3.95 -19.72 12.32
N VAL A 131 -3.26 -18.69 11.81
CA VAL A 131 -3.88 -17.41 11.41
C VAL A 131 -4.69 -17.59 10.13
N LYS A 132 -4.20 -18.39 9.17
CA LYS A 132 -4.97 -18.70 7.96
C LYS A 132 -6.26 -19.44 8.30
N ALA A 133 -6.17 -20.43 9.20
CA ALA A 133 -7.33 -21.19 9.68
C ALA A 133 -8.35 -20.28 10.37
N THR A 134 -7.92 -19.37 11.25
CA THR A 134 -8.85 -18.44 11.91
C THR A 134 -9.53 -17.51 10.92
N LEU A 135 -8.82 -17.01 9.90
CA LEU A 135 -9.42 -16.18 8.84
C LEU A 135 -10.46 -16.95 8.03
N VAL A 136 -10.18 -18.18 7.60
CA VAL A 136 -11.12 -19.02 6.84
C VAL A 136 -12.37 -19.36 7.67
N ILE A 137 -12.18 -19.77 8.92
CA ILE A 137 -13.28 -20.08 9.84
C ILE A 137 -14.16 -18.84 10.07
N THR A 138 -13.55 -17.69 10.33
CA THR A 138 -14.28 -16.43 10.55
C THR A 138 -15.03 -16.00 9.29
N LEU A 139 -14.42 -16.15 8.11
CA LEU A 139 -15.09 -15.88 6.85
C LEU A 139 -16.31 -16.78 6.65
N ALA A 140 -16.18 -18.09 6.88
CA ALA A 140 -17.30 -19.03 6.79
C ALA A 140 -18.45 -18.67 7.76
N ILE A 141 -18.12 -18.33 9.01
CA ILE A 141 -19.11 -17.89 10.01
C ILE A 141 -19.78 -16.58 9.57
N SER A 142 -19.02 -15.63 9.03
CA SER A 142 -19.56 -14.35 8.54
C SER A 142 -20.53 -14.54 7.36
N VAL A 143 -20.20 -15.43 6.42
CA VAL A 143 -21.07 -15.80 5.29
C VAL A 143 -22.33 -16.49 5.79
N ALA A 144 -22.22 -17.46 6.72
CA ALA A 144 -23.37 -18.11 7.33
C ALA A 144 -24.28 -17.10 8.06
N CYS A 145 -23.69 -16.10 8.72
CA CYS A 145 -24.41 -15.02 9.37
C CYS A 145 -25.18 -14.15 8.37
N VAL A 146 -24.53 -13.75 7.27
CA VAL A 146 -25.16 -13.01 6.16
C VAL A 146 -26.33 -13.79 5.57
N ILE A 147 -26.14 -15.08 5.29
CA ILE A 147 -27.19 -15.96 4.76
C ILE A 147 -28.38 -16.03 5.73
N ARG A 148 -28.12 -16.23 7.02
CA ARG A 148 -29.18 -16.26 8.05
C ARG A 148 -30.01 -14.97 8.04
N TYR A 149 -29.37 -13.79 7.97
CA TYR A 149 -30.09 -12.52 7.92
C TYR A 149 -30.80 -12.30 6.58
N ALA A 150 -30.21 -12.74 5.46
CA ALA A 150 -30.83 -12.65 4.14
C ALA A 150 -32.14 -13.46 4.04
N PHE A 151 -32.29 -14.53 4.82
CA PHE A 151 -33.51 -15.35 4.89
C PHE A 151 -34.40 -15.03 6.09
N SER A 152 -33.98 -14.17 7.03
CA SER A 152 -34.81 -13.80 8.18
C SER A 152 -36.03 -12.98 7.75
N ARG A 153 -37.20 -13.29 8.32
CA ARG A 153 -38.43 -12.53 8.12
C ARG A 153 -38.45 -11.19 8.86
N ASP A 154 -37.54 -10.99 9.82
CA ASP A 154 -37.48 -9.79 10.66
C ASP A 154 -37.01 -8.54 9.89
N TYR A 155 -36.41 -8.74 8.72
CA TYR A 155 -35.85 -7.67 7.89
C TYR A 155 -36.72 -7.43 6.65
N LYS A 156 -36.78 -6.19 6.16
CA LYS A 156 -37.47 -5.90 4.88
C LYS A 156 -36.65 -6.50 3.73
N ILE A 157 -37.32 -6.82 2.62
CA ILE A 157 -36.64 -7.41 1.44
C ILE A 157 -35.48 -6.54 0.93
N GLN A 158 -35.65 -5.21 0.96
CA GLN A 158 -34.63 -4.24 0.57
C GLN A 158 -33.38 -4.35 1.46
N ASP A 159 -33.57 -4.51 2.77
CA ASP A 159 -32.48 -4.62 3.75
C ASP A 159 -31.69 -5.92 3.55
N ARG A 160 -32.40 -7.01 3.28
CA ARG A 160 -31.80 -8.32 3.00
C ARG A 160 -30.91 -8.25 1.75
N ILE A 161 -31.42 -7.67 0.66
CA ILE A 161 -30.66 -7.47 -0.58
C ILE A 161 -29.46 -6.58 -0.32
N LEU A 162 -29.66 -5.44 0.33
CA LEU A 162 -28.60 -4.46 0.57
C LEU A 162 -27.50 -5.02 1.48
N LEU A 163 -27.84 -5.85 2.45
CA LEU A 163 -26.89 -6.53 3.32
C LEU A 163 -26.00 -7.52 2.54
N VAL A 164 -26.59 -8.37 1.69
CA VAL A 164 -25.84 -9.32 0.85
C VAL A 164 -24.94 -8.59 -0.15
N VAL A 165 -25.47 -7.56 -0.82
CA VAL A 165 -24.73 -6.76 -1.80
C VAL A 165 -23.58 -6.01 -1.13
N SER A 166 -23.83 -5.31 0.00
CA SER A 166 -22.80 -4.53 0.70
C SER A 166 -21.68 -5.41 1.24
N PHE A 167 -22.02 -6.60 1.75
CA PHE A 167 -21.02 -7.55 2.26
C PHE A 167 -20.16 -8.11 1.12
N SER A 168 -20.79 -8.63 0.06
CA SER A 168 -20.07 -9.15 -1.12
C SER A 168 -19.20 -8.08 -1.79
N PHE A 169 -19.73 -6.87 -1.92
CA PHE A 169 -18.99 -5.74 -2.50
C PHE A 169 -17.77 -5.36 -1.65
N SER A 170 -17.89 -5.37 -0.31
CA SER A 170 -16.77 -5.12 0.60
C SER A 170 -15.66 -6.19 0.48
N LEU A 171 -16.04 -7.45 0.23
CA LEU A 171 -15.11 -8.54 0.00
C LEU A 171 -14.35 -8.43 -1.32
N ILE A 172 -14.91 -7.76 -2.33
CA ILE A 172 -14.22 -7.48 -3.60
C ILE A 172 -13.33 -6.23 -3.46
N MET A 173 -13.84 -5.21 -2.76
CA MET A 173 -13.17 -3.93 -2.59
C MET A 173 -11.94 -3.96 -1.67
N PHE A 174 -11.54 -5.10 -1.10
CA PHE A 174 -10.33 -5.23 -0.26
C PHE A 174 -9.03 -4.86 -0.99
N SER A 175 -9.01 -5.04 -2.31
CA SER A 175 -7.93 -4.66 -3.21
C SER A 175 -8.27 -3.38 -4.02
N GLY A 176 -9.46 -2.82 -3.79
CA GLY A 176 -9.97 -1.64 -4.46
C GLY A 176 -10.04 -1.82 -5.97
N PHE A 177 -9.80 -0.73 -6.69
CA PHE A 177 -9.77 -0.72 -8.16
C PHE A 177 -8.52 -1.39 -8.74
N SER A 178 -7.54 -1.79 -7.92
CA SER A 178 -6.30 -2.40 -8.42
C SER A 178 -6.52 -3.79 -9.02
N LEU A 179 -7.61 -4.49 -8.68
CA LEU A 179 -8.02 -5.73 -9.35
C LEU A 179 -8.42 -5.51 -10.81
N ALA A 180 -8.80 -4.29 -11.19
CA ALA A 180 -9.21 -3.97 -12.54
C ALA A 180 -8.05 -3.45 -13.41
N VAL A 181 -6.87 -3.26 -12.83
CA VAL A 181 -5.72 -2.59 -13.46
C VAL A 181 -4.67 -3.64 -13.87
N LYS A 182 -4.15 -3.50 -15.10
CA LYS A 182 -3.21 -4.40 -15.77
C LYS A 182 -1.79 -4.36 -15.20
N SER A 183 -1.43 -3.30 -14.47
CA SER A 183 -0.03 -2.93 -14.24
C SER A 183 0.84 -4.03 -13.63
N ASP A 184 2.10 -4.12 -14.06
CA ASP A 184 3.13 -5.01 -13.51
C ASP A 184 3.55 -4.63 -12.07
N TYR A 185 3.16 -3.46 -11.57
CA TYR A 185 3.61 -2.86 -10.30
C TYR A 185 2.51 -2.78 -9.23
N VAL A 186 1.57 -3.73 -9.23
CA VAL A 186 0.64 -3.84 -8.11
C VAL A 186 1.39 -4.41 -6.90
N MET A 187 1.76 -3.51 -6.00
CA MET A 187 2.44 -3.83 -4.75
C MET A 187 1.41 -4.02 -3.63
N PRO A 188 1.63 -4.91 -2.63
CA PRO A 188 0.71 -5.13 -1.50
C PRO A 188 0.24 -3.85 -0.76
N ARG A 189 0.95 -2.73 -0.92
CA ARG A 189 0.54 -1.39 -0.47
C ARG A 189 -0.81 -0.90 -1.02
N VAL A 190 -1.35 -1.50 -2.08
CA VAL A 190 -2.68 -1.14 -2.62
C VAL A 190 -3.84 -1.80 -1.85
N LEU A 191 -3.56 -2.83 -1.03
CA LEU A 191 -4.54 -3.54 -0.20
C LEU A 191 -4.96 -2.72 1.04
N MET A 192 -5.16 -1.42 0.87
CA MET A 192 -5.43 -0.48 1.96
C MET A 192 -6.75 -0.78 2.67
N SER A 193 -7.76 -1.24 1.93
CA SER A 193 -9.09 -1.60 2.45
C SER A 193 -9.15 -2.99 3.06
N LEU A 194 -8.14 -3.85 2.90
CA LEU A 194 -8.12 -5.20 3.45
C LEU A 194 -8.36 -5.21 4.97
N GLY A 195 -7.71 -4.31 5.72
CA GLY A 195 -7.92 -4.22 7.17
C GLY A 195 -9.37 -3.95 7.54
N LEU A 196 -10.02 -3.02 6.83
CA LEU A 196 -11.43 -2.67 7.07
C LEU A 196 -12.39 -3.78 6.63
N THR A 197 -12.11 -4.45 5.52
CA THR A 197 -12.85 -5.63 5.07
C THR A 197 -12.75 -6.76 6.11
N LEU A 198 -11.57 -7.00 6.68
CA LEU A 198 -11.39 -8.00 7.73
C LEU A 198 -12.13 -7.61 9.02
N CYS A 199 -12.12 -6.33 9.40
CA CYS A 199 -12.94 -5.84 10.52
C CYS A 199 -14.43 -6.14 10.29
N LEU A 200 -14.94 -5.94 9.07
CA LEU A 200 -16.33 -6.29 8.73
C LEU A 200 -16.59 -7.80 8.84
N VAL A 201 -15.67 -8.64 8.38
CA VAL A 201 -15.76 -10.11 8.49
C VAL A 201 -15.83 -10.54 9.96
N PHE A 202 -14.94 -10.02 10.81
CA PHE A 202 -14.97 -10.29 12.25
C PHE A 202 -16.25 -9.78 12.93
N PHE A 203 -16.72 -8.59 12.55
CA PHE A 203 -17.96 -8.00 13.05
C PHE A 203 -19.17 -8.89 12.72
N MET A 204 -19.29 -9.32 11.46
CA MET A 204 -20.38 -10.21 11.03
C MET A 204 -20.30 -11.57 11.71
N ALA A 205 -19.11 -12.16 11.82
CA ALA A 205 -18.94 -13.43 12.52
C ALA A 205 -19.37 -13.34 14.00
N HIS A 206 -19.04 -12.23 14.67
CA HIS A 206 -19.44 -11.98 16.05
C HIS A 206 -20.95 -11.83 16.26
N ARG A 207 -21.71 -11.41 15.24
CA ARG A 207 -23.18 -11.30 15.34
C ARG A 207 -23.86 -12.67 15.44
N LEU A 208 -23.20 -13.76 15.03
CA LEU A 208 -23.74 -15.10 15.17
C LEU A 208 -23.51 -15.65 16.60
N ILE A 209 -24.58 -15.67 17.42
CA ILE A 209 -24.53 -15.96 18.87
C ILE A 209 -23.71 -17.22 19.21
N GLY A 210 -23.89 -18.32 18.48
CA GLY A 210 -23.19 -19.59 18.74
C GLY A 210 -21.67 -19.55 18.52
N PHE A 211 -21.16 -18.55 17.78
CA PHE A 211 -19.76 -18.44 17.38
C PHE A 211 -19.06 -17.20 17.94
N LYS A 212 -19.69 -16.47 18.87
CA LYS A 212 -19.14 -15.24 19.47
C LYS A 212 -17.74 -15.44 20.05
N LYS A 213 -17.56 -16.48 20.86
CA LYS A 213 -16.28 -16.81 21.52
C LYS A 213 -15.20 -17.16 20.49
N ILE A 214 -15.56 -17.96 19.49
CA ILE A 214 -14.65 -18.37 18.41
C ILE A 214 -14.21 -17.14 17.59
N SER A 215 -15.15 -16.28 17.22
CA SER A 215 -14.87 -15.06 16.46
C SER A 215 -13.98 -14.09 17.25
N TYR A 216 -14.22 -13.96 18.56
CA TYR A 216 -13.38 -13.14 19.44
C TYR A 216 -11.95 -13.70 19.55
N LEU A 217 -11.79 -15.00 19.79
CA LEU A 217 -10.47 -15.64 19.85
C LEU A 217 -9.73 -15.51 18.51
N ALA A 218 -10.43 -15.74 17.40
CA ALA A 218 -9.89 -15.56 16.05
C ALA A 218 -9.41 -14.12 15.81
N TYR A 219 -10.17 -13.12 16.26
CA TYR A 219 -9.78 -11.71 16.20
C TYR A 219 -8.53 -11.43 17.03
N VAL A 220 -8.44 -11.94 18.26
CA VAL A 220 -7.25 -11.77 19.11
C VAL A 220 -6.01 -12.38 18.46
N ILE A 221 -6.11 -13.59 17.91
CA ILE A 221 -5.01 -14.26 17.19
C ILE A 221 -4.58 -13.42 15.98
N PHE A 222 -5.54 -12.93 15.19
CA PHE A 222 -5.26 -12.09 14.02
C PHE A 222 -4.63 -10.74 14.41
N ALA A 223 -5.15 -10.07 15.44
CA ALA A 223 -4.62 -8.80 15.93
C ALA A 223 -3.19 -8.96 16.47
N ALA A 224 -2.93 -9.99 17.27
CA ALA A 224 -1.59 -10.31 17.76
C ALA A 224 -0.61 -10.58 16.60
N ASN A 225 -1.04 -11.31 15.57
CA ASN A 225 -0.22 -11.52 14.37
C ASN A 225 0.05 -10.20 13.62
N SER A 226 -0.95 -9.35 13.47
CA SER A 226 -0.83 -8.05 12.80
C SER A 226 0.15 -7.12 13.53
N ILE A 227 0.08 -7.09 14.86
CA ILE A 227 1.04 -6.35 15.71
C ILE A 227 2.46 -6.90 15.52
N ASN A 228 2.61 -8.23 15.51
CA ASN A 228 3.92 -8.88 15.32
C ASN A 228 4.52 -8.57 13.94
N ILE A 229 3.70 -8.61 12.88
CA ILE A 229 4.11 -8.20 11.52
C ILE A 229 4.55 -6.74 11.52
N SER A 230 3.75 -5.83 12.09
CA SER A 230 4.07 -4.40 12.16
C SER A 230 5.38 -4.13 12.92
N TYR A 231 5.57 -4.77 14.07
CA TYR A 231 6.80 -4.67 14.85
C TYR A 231 8.00 -5.21 14.07
N SER A 232 7.87 -6.38 13.44
CA SER A 232 8.92 -6.98 12.62
C SER A 232 9.31 -6.08 11.45
N PHE A 233 8.33 -5.44 10.81
CA PHE A 233 8.55 -4.51 9.71
C PHE A 233 9.30 -3.25 10.16
N ASN A 234 8.83 -2.61 11.24
CA ASN A 234 9.48 -1.41 11.78
C ASN A 234 10.91 -1.69 12.25
N ASN A 235 11.14 -2.86 12.87
CA ASN A 235 12.46 -3.23 13.31
C ASN A 235 13.41 -3.49 12.11
N ALA A 236 12.91 -4.15 11.07
CA ALA A 236 13.66 -4.34 9.82
C ALA A 236 14.01 -3.01 9.14
N ILE A 237 13.09 -2.04 9.09
CA ILE A 237 13.37 -0.69 8.57
C ILE A 237 14.41 0.00 9.43
N LYS A 238 14.26 -0.01 10.76
CA LYS A 238 15.21 0.65 11.67
C LYS A 238 16.63 0.11 11.48
N HIS A 239 16.79 -1.21 11.39
CA HIS A 239 18.09 -1.83 11.16
C HIS A 239 18.63 -1.57 9.74
N GLN A 240 17.77 -1.56 8.71
CA GLN A 240 18.19 -1.19 7.37
C GLN A 240 18.65 0.27 7.30
N ASN A 241 17.89 1.21 7.86
CA ASN A 241 18.25 2.62 7.86
C ASN A 241 19.60 2.85 8.55
N LYS A 242 19.83 2.19 9.71
CA LYS A 242 21.13 2.27 10.40
C LYS A 242 22.27 1.73 9.53
N PHE A 243 22.03 0.64 8.81
CA PHE A 243 23.02 0.05 7.91
C PHE A 243 23.32 0.97 6.71
N ASP A 244 22.28 1.53 6.09
CA ASP A 244 22.39 2.50 5.00
C ASP A 244 23.11 3.78 5.47
N SER A 245 22.85 4.26 6.69
CA SER A 245 23.58 5.39 7.29
C SER A 245 25.08 5.13 7.40
N VAL A 246 25.49 3.92 7.81
CA VAL A 246 26.91 3.55 7.90
C VAL A 246 27.55 3.54 6.52
N ILE A 247 26.87 3.00 5.51
CA ILE A 247 27.35 3.00 4.11
C ILE A 247 27.52 4.44 3.62
N LEU A 248 26.48 5.28 3.76
CA LEU A 248 26.51 6.67 3.30
C LEU A 248 27.57 7.51 4.01
N THR A 249 27.74 7.32 5.32
CA THR A 249 28.78 8.00 6.09
C THR A 249 30.18 7.59 5.63
N SER A 250 30.37 6.32 5.29
CA SER A 250 31.64 5.80 4.76
C SER A 250 31.95 6.37 3.37
N ILE A 251 30.95 6.42 2.49
CA ILE A 251 31.06 7.04 1.16
C ILE A 251 31.39 8.52 1.29
N SER A 252 30.65 9.26 2.13
CA SER A 252 30.87 10.68 2.38
C SER A 252 32.29 10.96 2.90
N SER A 253 32.75 10.17 3.88
CA SER A 253 34.11 10.27 4.41
C SER A 253 35.17 10.02 3.34
N ALA A 254 34.98 9.01 2.48
CA ALA A 254 35.90 8.74 1.38
C ALA A 254 35.94 9.87 0.34
N LEU A 255 34.79 10.45 -0.01
CA LEU A 255 34.72 11.59 -0.92
C LEU A 255 35.48 12.79 -0.35
N HIS A 256 35.27 13.11 0.93
CA HIS A 256 35.96 14.20 1.61
C HIS A 256 37.48 13.98 1.73
N GLN A 257 37.91 12.77 2.07
CA GLN A 257 39.34 12.41 2.14
C GLN A 257 40.04 12.53 0.78
N ASN A 258 39.31 12.30 -0.32
CA ASN A 258 39.81 12.45 -1.69
C ASN A 258 39.58 13.87 -2.26
N GLY A 259 39.16 14.85 -1.45
CA GLY A 259 38.99 16.24 -1.86
C GLY A 259 37.77 16.51 -2.75
N ILE A 260 36.85 15.55 -2.89
CA ILE A 260 35.66 15.66 -3.74
C ILE A 260 34.56 16.39 -2.95
N LYS A 261 34.33 17.67 -3.28
CA LYS A 261 33.34 18.53 -2.58
C LYS A 261 32.00 18.66 -3.30
N THR A 262 31.98 18.50 -4.62
CA THR A 262 30.76 18.63 -5.44
C THR A 262 30.74 17.55 -6.49
N ILE A 263 29.64 16.82 -6.56
CA ILE A 263 29.42 15.75 -7.53
C ILE A 263 28.49 16.28 -8.63
N ASP A 264 28.82 16.05 -9.90
CA ASP A 264 27.93 16.41 -10.99
C ASP A 264 26.91 15.29 -11.21
N ASN A 265 27.35 14.02 -11.26
CA ASN A 265 26.49 12.85 -11.39
C ASN A 265 26.88 11.73 -10.41
N ILE A 266 25.88 11.06 -9.83
CA ILE A 266 26.06 9.80 -9.11
C ILE A 266 25.41 8.69 -9.94
N ASN A 267 26.11 7.57 -10.11
CA ASN A 267 25.63 6.38 -10.79
C ASN A 267 25.64 5.20 -9.81
N ILE A 268 24.69 4.27 -9.95
CA ILE A 268 24.54 3.11 -9.06
C ILE A 268 24.56 1.84 -9.89
N SER A 269 25.46 0.92 -9.53
CA SER A 269 25.55 -0.39 -10.14
C SER A 269 25.19 -1.48 -9.12
N GLY A 270 24.35 -2.42 -9.52
CA GLY A 270 23.94 -3.54 -8.67
C GLY A 270 22.88 -3.18 -7.62
N TRP A 271 22.67 -4.10 -6.68
CA TRP A 271 21.67 -3.96 -5.62
C TRP A 271 22.37 -3.81 -4.26
N PRO A 272 22.06 -2.77 -3.47
CA PRO A 272 22.65 -2.57 -2.16
C PRO A 272 22.38 -3.77 -1.25
N PRO A 273 23.33 -4.11 -0.36
CA PRO A 273 23.12 -5.17 0.61
C PRO A 273 22.02 -4.81 1.59
N VAL A 274 21.39 -5.84 2.14
CA VAL A 274 20.39 -5.70 3.20
C VAL A 274 21.00 -6.08 4.53
N SER A 275 20.61 -5.39 5.59
CA SER A 275 21.08 -5.72 6.93
C SER A 275 20.68 -7.16 7.30
N LEU A 276 21.48 -7.84 8.13
CA LEU A 276 21.19 -9.21 8.55
C LEU A 276 19.79 -9.37 9.20
N PRO A 277 19.36 -8.49 10.13
CA PRO A 277 17.98 -8.51 10.65
C PRO A 277 16.92 -8.38 9.55
N THR A 278 17.14 -7.50 8.59
CA THR A 278 16.23 -7.29 7.46
C THR A 278 16.18 -8.52 6.55
N LYS A 279 17.31 -9.18 6.31
CA LYS A 279 17.39 -10.44 5.56
C LYS A 279 16.59 -11.56 6.23
N VAL A 280 16.65 -11.67 7.56
CA VAL A 280 15.83 -12.63 8.33
C VAL A 280 14.34 -12.27 8.21
N ALA A 281 13.98 -11.00 8.36
CA ALA A 281 12.60 -10.54 8.21
C ALA A 281 12.05 -10.82 6.82
N PHE A 282 12.85 -10.64 5.76
CA PHE A 282 12.49 -10.94 4.37
C PHE A 282 12.28 -12.43 4.10
N ARG A 283 12.95 -13.32 4.84
CA ARG A 283 12.70 -14.77 4.75
C ARG A 283 11.38 -15.14 5.43
N LYS A 284 11.09 -14.51 6.57
CA LYS A 284 9.85 -14.76 7.33
C LYS A 284 8.62 -14.14 6.67
N TYR A 285 8.75 -12.93 6.14
CA TYR A 285 7.69 -12.15 5.48
C TYR A 285 8.17 -11.68 4.11
N PRO A 286 8.14 -12.53 3.06
CA PRO A 286 8.61 -12.18 1.71
C PRO A 286 8.06 -10.88 1.14
N PHE A 287 6.81 -10.52 1.44
CA PHE A 287 6.21 -9.27 0.97
C PHE A 287 6.91 -8.02 1.52
N PHE A 288 7.71 -8.10 2.60
CA PHE A 288 8.53 -6.98 3.05
C PHE A 288 9.51 -6.50 1.97
N LYS A 289 10.00 -7.40 1.11
CA LYS A 289 10.91 -7.03 0.01
C LYS A 289 10.29 -6.03 -0.95
N THR A 290 8.97 -6.07 -1.12
CA THR A 290 8.26 -5.23 -2.10
C THR A 290 7.76 -3.92 -1.48
N ILE A 291 7.47 -3.89 -0.17
CA ILE A 291 6.92 -2.71 0.50
C ILE A 291 7.96 -1.88 1.26
N MET A 292 9.11 -2.46 1.63
CA MET A 292 10.15 -1.75 2.35
C MET A 292 10.89 -0.79 1.41
N PRO A 293 11.02 0.50 1.75
CA PRO A 293 11.74 1.44 0.90
C PRO A 293 13.21 1.04 0.83
N GLN A 294 13.79 1.10 -0.37
CA GLN A 294 15.21 0.95 -0.58
C GLN A 294 15.77 2.27 -1.11
N TYR A 295 16.35 3.06 -0.21
CA TYR A 295 16.83 4.39 -0.55
C TYR A 295 18.06 4.31 -1.45
N LEU A 296 18.98 3.39 -1.19
CA LEU A 296 20.24 3.27 -1.95
C LEU A 296 20.11 2.63 -3.34
N SER A 297 18.98 1.98 -3.67
CA SER A 297 18.79 1.28 -4.96
C SER A 297 18.01 2.09 -5.99
N SER A 298 17.42 3.22 -5.58
CA SER A 298 16.61 4.05 -6.47
C SER A 298 17.16 5.45 -6.55
N THR A 299 17.17 6.01 -7.76
CA THR A 299 17.62 7.38 -8.05
C THR A 299 16.88 8.42 -7.20
N TRP A 300 15.58 8.20 -6.98
CA TRP A 300 14.78 9.04 -6.08
C TRP A 300 15.16 8.85 -4.61
N GLY A 301 15.36 7.61 -4.18
CA GLY A 301 15.68 7.29 -2.80
C GLY A 301 17.00 7.89 -2.35
N ILE A 302 18.06 7.71 -3.14
CA ILE A 302 19.38 8.25 -2.84
C ILE A 302 19.37 9.77 -2.92
N GLY A 303 18.63 10.35 -3.87
CA GLY A 303 18.52 11.79 -3.99
C GLY A 303 17.79 12.44 -2.81
N ALA A 304 16.90 11.70 -2.15
CA ALA A 304 16.25 12.14 -0.93
C ALA A 304 17.17 12.04 0.30
N VAL A 305 18.05 11.02 0.37
CA VAL A 305 18.85 10.77 1.59
C VAL A 305 20.27 11.33 1.55
N ALA A 306 20.91 11.37 0.39
CA ALA A 306 22.31 11.77 0.22
C ALA A 306 22.65 13.17 0.77
N PRO A 307 21.81 14.21 0.60
CA PRO A 307 22.08 15.53 1.17
C PRO A 307 22.18 15.56 2.69
N TYR A 308 21.54 14.63 3.41
CA TYR A 308 21.66 14.53 4.88
C TYR A 308 23.00 13.97 5.36
N TYR A 309 23.85 13.48 4.44
CA TYR A 309 25.18 12.95 4.72
C TYR A 309 26.27 13.75 4.00
N ASP A 310 26.00 15.03 3.71
CA ASP A 310 26.92 15.97 3.04
C ASP A 310 27.34 15.56 1.60
N ILE A 311 26.59 14.65 0.97
CA ILE A 311 26.80 14.27 -0.42
C ILE A 311 25.99 15.20 -1.31
N THR A 312 26.62 16.30 -1.75
CA THR A 312 25.99 17.31 -2.61
C THR A 312 26.21 17.00 -4.08
N TYR A 313 25.12 16.92 -4.85
CA TYR A 313 25.17 16.65 -6.29
C TYR A 313 24.30 17.60 -7.12
N LYS A 314 24.69 17.87 -8.37
CA LYS A 314 24.01 18.86 -9.24
C LYS A 314 22.88 18.27 -10.08
N ASN A 315 23.13 17.19 -10.82
CA ASN A 315 22.15 16.61 -11.73
C ASN A 315 21.47 15.40 -11.11
N ARG A 316 20.17 15.24 -11.37
CA ARG A 316 19.48 13.98 -11.03
C ARG A 316 20.02 12.86 -11.91
N PHE A 317 20.74 11.94 -11.27
CA PHE A 317 20.99 10.55 -11.63
C PHE A 317 20.50 10.10 -13.03
N SER A 318 21.45 9.81 -13.93
CA SER A 318 21.20 8.92 -15.06
C SER A 318 21.75 7.54 -14.70
N ASN A 319 20.91 6.51 -14.65
CA ASN A 319 21.36 5.11 -14.65
C ASN A 319 21.90 4.77 -16.05
N ASN A 320 23.02 5.41 -16.41
CA ASN A 320 23.57 5.43 -17.75
C ASN A 320 24.72 4.41 -17.81
N LEU A 321 24.53 3.38 -18.64
CA LEU A 321 25.50 2.30 -18.84
C LEU A 321 26.81 2.82 -19.43
N GLU A 322 26.76 3.78 -20.36
CA GLU A 322 27.96 4.40 -20.95
C GLU A 322 28.74 5.20 -19.89
N LEU A 323 28.03 5.92 -19.02
CA LEU A 323 28.67 6.65 -17.91
C LEU A 323 29.32 5.69 -16.92
N LYS A 324 28.68 4.54 -16.65
CA LYS A 324 29.26 3.48 -15.81
C LYS A 324 30.56 2.95 -16.40
N GLU A 325 30.56 2.55 -17.67
CA GLU A 325 31.75 2.02 -18.34
C GLU A 325 32.88 3.06 -18.40
N LYS A 326 32.53 4.32 -18.61
CA LYS A 326 33.49 5.43 -18.59
C LYS A 326 34.14 5.64 -17.21
N ILE A 327 33.36 5.61 -16.13
CA ILE A 327 33.88 5.77 -14.76
C ILE A 327 34.74 4.56 -14.38
N ILE A 328 34.37 3.34 -14.79
CA ILE A 328 35.17 2.14 -14.49
C ILE A 328 36.49 2.15 -15.27
N SER A 329 36.49 2.61 -16.52
CA SER A 329 37.70 2.62 -17.37
C SER A 329 38.67 3.76 -17.05
N ASN A 330 38.16 4.96 -16.73
CA ASN A 330 38.99 6.16 -16.54
C ASN A 330 39.04 6.65 -15.09
N GLY A 331 38.15 6.17 -14.24
CA GLY A 331 38.02 6.63 -12.86
C GLY A 331 38.98 5.92 -11.90
N VAL A 332 39.19 6.56 -10.76
CA VAL A 332 39.97 6.01 -9.65
C VAL A 332 39.02 5.40 -8.63
N LYS A 333 39.33 4.18 -8.18
CA LYS A 333 38.65 3.56 -7.04
C LYS A 333 39.10 4.27 -5.76
N ILE A 334 38.19 4.99 -5.13
CA ILE A 334 38.46 5.83 -3.95
C ILE A 334 38.06 5.17 -2.62
N PHE A 335 37.22 4.14 -2.67
CA PHE A 335 36.81 3.37 -1.50
C PHE A 335 36.40 1.96 -1.89
N THR A 336 36.76 1.01 -1.04
CA THR A 336 36.29 -0.37 -1.13
C THR A 336 35.87 -0.84 0.26
N SER A 337 34.71 -1.47 0.32
CA SER A 337 34.21 -2.19 1.49
C SER A 337 33.57 -3.49 1.03
N CYS A 338 33.22 -4.36 1.99
CA CYS A 338 32.44 -5.56 1.70
C CYS A 338 31.03 -5.26 1.12
N SER A 339 30.56 -4.02 1.21
CA SER A 339 29.20 -3.63 0.82
C SER A 339 29.14 -2.77 -0.44
N VAL A 340 30.17 -1.97 -0.71
CA VAL A 340 30.20 -1.03 -1.84
C VAL A 340 31.64 -0.72 -2.24
N ASP A 341 31.86 -0.67 -3.55
CA ASP A 341 33.01 -0.05 -4.19
C ASP A 341 32.61 1.35 -4.69
N VAL A 342 33.46 2.35 -4.47
CA VAL A 342 33.24 3.72 -4.95
C VAL A 342 34.34 4.10 -5.92
N PHE A 343 33.93 4.48 -7.11
CA PHE A 343 34.82 5.01 -8.14
C PHE A 343 34.49 6.48 -8.39
N SER A 344 35.52 7.26 -8.73
CA SER A 344 35.39 8.67 -9.06
C SER A 344 36.17 8.98 -10.34
N ASP A 345 35.50 9.59 -11.32
CA ASP A 345 36.11 10.21 -12.49
C ASP A 345 35.75 11.70 -12.49
N ARG A 346 36.72 12.56 -12.15
CA ARG A 346 36.54 14.02 -12.00
C ARG A 346 35.42 14.40 -11.03
N LYS A 347 34.20 14.59 -11.53
CA LYS A 347 33.00 14.98 -10.76
C LYS A 347 31.88 13.93 -10.84
N ASP A 348 32.13 12.81 -11.51
CA ASP A 348 31.18 11.71 -11.61
C ASP A 348 31.58 10.60 -10.64
N VAL A 349 30.61 10.11 -9.86
CA VAL A 349 30.81 9.07 -8.84
C VAL A 349 29.98 7.84 -9.18
N LEU A 350 30.60 6.67 -9.13
CA LEU A 350 29.92 5.38 -9.26
C LEU A 350 29.93 4.66 -7.92
N LEU A 351 28.75 4.28 -7.44
CA LEU A 351 28.52 3.39 -6.31
C LEU A 351 28.24 2.00 -6.86
N ASP A 352 29.20 1.08 -6.73
CA ASP A 352 29.07 -0.28 -7.23
C ASP A 352 28.84 -1.29 -6.11
N PHE A 353 27.66 -1.90 -6.12
CA PHE A 353 27.20 -2.93 -5.21
C PHE A 353 27.26 -4.34 -5.83
N THR A 354 27.93 -4.52 -6.98
CA THR A 354 28.00 -5.82 -7.67
C THR A 354 29.01 -6.79 -7.05
N ASN A 355 30.14 -6.30 -6.55
CA ASN A 355 31.09 -7.10 -5.77
C ASN A 355 30.49 -7.38 -4.39
N LYS A 356 30.17 -8.64 -4.10
CA LYS A 356 29.52 -9.04 -2.84
C LYS A 356 30.30 -10.11 -2.10
N CYS A 357 30.53 -9.85 -0.82
CA CYS A 357 30.58 -10.89 0.20
C CYS A 357 29.18 -11.38 0.56
#